data_AF-A0A7V5LJ89-F1
#
_entry.id   AF-A0A7V5LJ89-F1
#
_cell.length_a   1.000
_cell.length_b   1.000
_cell.length_c   1.000
_cell.angle_alpha   90.00
_cell.angle_beta   90.00
_cell.angle_gamma   90.00
#
_symmetry.space_group_name_H-M   'P 1'
#
loop_
_entity.id
_entity.type
_entity.pdbx_description
1 polymer ?
#
loop_
_entity_poly.entity_id
_entity_poly.type
_entity_poly.pdbx_seq_one_letter_code
_entity_poly.pdbx_strand_id
1 'polypeptide(L)'
;MKKKITISKKFEFSASHRYWIDDWSAEKNNEVFGLCTSPYGHGHNYELHVTVSGPVDPQTGMIINLSTLKAIAGKIVEQFDHKFLNLDTPYFKDRVPTTENIALVLYELLEEQLKKEAGITLEKIRLYERGDLYVDVWPEDK
;
A
#
# COMPACT_ATOMS: atom_id res chain seq x y z
N MET A 1 4.88 29.40 -14.79
CA MET A 1 4.30 28.09 -14.45
C MET A 1 4.53 27.83 -12.96
N LYS A 2 3.50 27.45 -12.20
CA LYS A 2 3.69 27.02 -10.80
C LYS A 2 4.36 25.64 -10.81
N LYS A 3 5.43 25.46 -10.04
CA LYS A 3 6.12 24.16 -9.90
C LYS A 3 5.27 23.25 -9.00
N LYS A 4 5.10 21.97 -9.39
CA LYS A 4 4.54 20.94 -8.50
C LYS A 4 5.68 20.40 -7.63
N ILE A 5 5.48 20.35 -6.32
CA ILE A 5 6.46 19.83 -5.37
C ILE A 5 5.81 18.67 -4.60
N THR A 6 6.57 17.60 -4.43
CA THR A 6 6.15 16.39 -3.72
C THR A 6 7.18 16.03 -2.66
N ILE A 7 6.74 15.32 -1.64
CA ILE A 7 7.63 14.66 -0.68
C ILE A 7 7.19 13.21 -0.52
N SER A 8 8.16 12.30 -0.51
CA SER A 8 7.93 10.87 -0.33
C SER A 8 8.58 10.40 0.95
N LYS A 9 7.87 9.58 1.72
CA LYS A 9 8.41 8.88 2.88
C LYS A 9 8.25 7.38 2.70
N LYS A 10 9.33 6.66 2.98
CA LYS A 10 9.39 5.20 2.99
C LYS A 10 8.90 4.62 4.31
N PHE A 11 8.17 3.51 4.21
CA PHE A 11 7.72 2.62 5.27
C PHE A 11 7.98 1.17 4.85
N GLU A 12 8.10 0.28 5.82
CA GLU A 12 8.39 -1.14 5.60
C GLU A 12 7.44 -1.97 6.47
N PHE A 13 7.02 -3.12 5.96
CA PHE A 13 6.29 -4.13 6.73
C PHE A 13 6.56 -5.52 6.17
N SER A 14 6.49 -6.53 7.03
CA SER A 14 6.63 -7.93 6.65
C SER A 14 5.27 -8.61 6.70
N ALA A 15 4.83 -9.23 5.60
CA ALA A 15 3.55 -9.92 5.57
C ALA A 15 3.64 -11.21 4.74
N SER A 16 2.76 -12.16 5.06
CA SER A 16 2.58 -13.39 4.30
C SER A 16 1.21 -13.42 3.64
N HIS A 17 1.09 -14.16 2.54
CA HIS A 17 -0.14 -14.28 1.77
C HIS A 17 -0.15 -15.53 0.88
N ARG A 18 -1.32 -15.82 0.32
CA ARG A 18 -1.56 -16.89 -0.64
C ARG A 18 -2.48 -16.37 -1.75
N TYR A 19 -2.14 -16.72 -2.99
CA TYR A 19 -3.02 -16.46 -4.13
C TYR A 19 -3.93 -17.66 -4.35
N TRP A 20 -5.22 -17.45 -4.21
CA TRP A 20 -6.21 -18.51 -4.35
C TRP A 20 -7.59 -17.92 -4.63
N ILE A 21 -8.31 -18.52 -5.57
CA ILE A 21 -9.73 -18.25 -5.83
C ILE A 21 -10.50 -19.54 -5.54
N ASP A 22 -11.41 -19.47 -4.55
CA ASP A 22 -12.15 -20.64 -4.05
C ASP A 22 -13.06 -21.28 -5.10
N ASP A 23 -13.60 -20.48 -6.02
CA ASP A 23 -14.47 -20.94 -7.10
C ASP A 23 -13.70 -21.62 -8.25
N TRP A 24 -12.36 -21.62 -8.22
CA TRP A 24 -11.54 -22.24 -9.26
C TRP A 24 -11.05 -23.63 -8.84
N SER A 25 -10.86 -24.52 -9.81
CA SER A 25 -10.20 -25.80 -9.53
C SER A 25 -8.75 -25.58 -9.07
N ALA A 26 -8.18 -26.58 -8.39
CA ALA A 26 -6.78 -26.52 -7.96
C ALA A 26 -5.84 -26.40 -9.15
N GLU A 27 -6.12 -27.10 -10.26
CA GLU A 27 -5.34 -27.04 -11.50
C GLU A 27 -5.34 -25.63 -12.08
N LYS A 28 -6.52 -24.99 -12.14
CA LYS A 28 -6.63 -23.62 -12.65
C LYS A 28 -5.90 -22.62 -11.75
N ASN A 29 -6.03 -22.74 -10.44
CA ASN A 29 -5.28 -21.89 -9.51
C ASN A 29 -3.76 -22.06 -9.73
N ASN A 30 -3.28 -23.29 -9.85
CA ASN A 30 -1.86 -23.58 -10.09
C ASN A 30 -1.37 -23.08 -11.44
N GLU A 31 -2.19 -23.20 -12.49
CA GLU A 31 -1.87 -22.69 -13.84
C GLU A 31 -1.71 -21.16 -13.83
N VAL A 32 -2.58 -20.44 -13.12
CA VAL A 32 -2.60 -18.98 -13.12
C VAL A 32 -1.60 -18.38 -12.13
N PHE A 33 -1.54 -18.90 -10.91
CA PHE A 33 -0.77 -18.30 -9.81
C PHE A 33 0.54 -19.03 -9.48
N GLY A 34 0.76 -20.24 -10.02
CA GLY A 34 2.00 -20.98 -9.86
C GLY A 34 2.40 -21.17 -8.39
N LEU A 35 3.65 -20.85 -8.05
CA LEU A 35 4.19 -21.02 -6.70
C LEU A 35 3.44 -20.24 -5.61
N CYS A 36 2.68 -19.21 -5.99
CA CYS A 36 1.90 -18.39 -5.05
C CYS A 36 0.66 -19.13 -4.49
N THR A 37 0.30 -20.30 -5.01
CA THR A 37 -0.85 -21.12 -4.55
C THR A 37 -0.55 -22.01 -3.35
N SER A 38 0.71 -22.10 -2.91
CA SER A 38 1.13 -22.96 -1.79
C SER A 38 0.12 -22.87 -0.62
N PRO A 39 -0.37 -24.00 -0.08
CA PRO A 39 -1.36 -23.99 1.00
C PRO A 39 -0.81 -23.36 2.29
N TYR A 40 0.51 -23.29 2.43
CA TYR A 40 1.19 -22.64 3.57
C TYR A 40 1.53 -21.16 3.29
N GLY A 41 1.15 -20.64 2.13
CA GLY A 41 1.47 -19.30 1.69
C GLY A 41 2.95 -19.08 1.41
N HIS A 42 3.31 -17.81 1.26
CA HIS A 42 4.67 -17.29 1.20
C HIS A 42 4.64 -15.86 1.75
N GLY A 43 5.78 -15.17 1.85
CA GLY A 43 5.80 -13.80 2.36
C GLY A 43 6.92 -12.95 1.81
N HIS A 44 6.79 -11.65 2.07
CA HIS A 44 7.66 -10.61 1.55
C HIS A 44 7.92 -9.53 2.60
N ASN A 45 9.04 -8.84 2.43
CA ASN A 45 9.33 -7.59 3.13
C ASN A 45 8.95 -6.45 2.18
N TYR A 46 7.74 -5.94 2.36
CA TYR A 46 7.20 -4.88 1.53
C TYR A 46 7.84 -3.54 1.86
N GLU A 47 8.10 -2.75 0.83
CA GLU A 47 8.56 -1.37 0.96
C GLU A 47 7.52 -0.43 0.34
N LEU A 48 6.89 0.39 1.18
CA LEU A 48 5.83 1.33 0.81
C LEU A 48 6.37 2.76 0.80
N HIS A 49 6.30 3.44 -0.34
CA HIS A 49 6.54 4.87 -0.45
C HIS A 49 5.22 5.60 -0.50
N VAL A 50 5.00 6.49 0.46
CA VAL A 50 3.84 7.37 0.51
C VAL A 50 4.27 8.76 0.03
N THR A 51 3.74 9.20 -1.11
CA THR A 51 4.04 10.50 -1.71
C THR A 51 2.86 11.43 -1.54
N VAL A 52 3.11 12.62 -0.97
CA VAL A 52 2.10 13.68 -0.85
C VAL A 52 2.56 14.92 -1.63
N SER A 53 1.59 15.73 -2.06
CA SER A 53 1.84 17.00 -2.75
C SER A 53 1.07 18.14 -2.06
N GLY A 54 1.60 19.36 -2.18
CA GLY A 54 0.99 20.54 -1.57
C GLY A 54 1.85 21.79 -1.67
N PRO A 55 1.34 22.95 -1.25
CA PRO A 55 2.13 24.16 -1.14
C PRO A 55 3.21 23.98 -0.06
N VAL A 56 4.38 24.58 -0.29
CA VAL A 56 5.40 24.72 0.75
C VAL A 56 4.98 25.88 1.64
N ASP A 57 4.77 25.60 2.92
CA ASP A 57 4.45 26.62 3.90
C ASP A 57 5.61 27.63 4.01
N PRO A 58 5.35 28.95 3.88
CA PRO A 58 6.40 29.97 3.78
C PRO A 58 7.15 30.20 5.09
N GLN A 59 6.60 29.80 6.24
CA GLN A 59 7.21 29.99 7.54
C GLN A 59 8.09 28.79 7.93
N THR A 60 7.63 27.57 7.62
CA THR A 60 8.24 26.31 8.03
C THR A 60 9.05 25.63 6.92
N GLY A 61 8.78 25.95 5.65
CA GLY A 61 9.44 25.33 4.50
C GLY A 61 8.98 23.89 4.22
N MET A 62 7.83 23.45 4.75
CA MET A 62 7.35 22.07 4.64
C MET A 62 6.04 21.97 3.85
N ILE A 63 5.83 20.84 3.16
CA ILE A 63 4.49 20.44 2.65
C ILE A 63 3.67 19.84 3.81
N ILE A 64 4.31 18.98 4.60
CA ILE A 64 3.74 18.34 5.79
C ILE A 64 4.85 18.15 6.82
N ASN A 65 4.51 18.22 8.11
CA ASN A 65 5.41 17.73 9.15
C ASN A 65 5.57 16.20 9.01
N LEU A 66 6.81 15.73 8.84
CA LEU A 66 7.12 14.31 8.64
C LEU A 66 6.70 13.43 9.83
N SER A 67 6.62 13.98 11.04
CA SER A 67 6.10 13.27 12.21
C SER A 67 4.61 12.98 12.08
N THR A 68 3.84 13.91 11.49
CA THR A 68 2.41 13.71 11.20
C THR A 68 2.23 12.62 10.13
N LEU A 69 2.98 12.70 9.03
CA LEU A 69 2.95 11.66 7.99
C LEU A 69 3.31 10.28 8.57
N LYS A 70 4.35 10.23 9.41
CA LYS A 70 4.77 8.99 10.09
C LYS A 70 3.66 8.42 10.98
N ALA A 71 3.00 9.26 11.77
CA ALA A 71 1.95 8.82 12.69
C ALA A 71 0.72 8.27 11.95
N ILE A 72 0.30 8.93 10.87
CA ILE A 72 -0.87 8.50 10.09
C ILE A 72 -0.55 7.22 9.30
N ALA A 73 0.47 7.26 8.45
CA ALA A 73 0.81 6.13 7.60
C ALA A 73 1.32 4.93 8.42
N GLY A 74 2.03 5.17 9.53
CA GLY A 74 2.51 4.11 10.42
C GLY A 74 1.38 3.26 11.00
N LYS A 75 0.29 3.89 11.49
CA LYS A 75 -0.90 3.16 11.99
C LYS A 75 -1.57 2.31 10.91
N ILE A 76 -1.49 2.71 9.65
CA ILE A 76 -2.01 1.93 8.53
C ILE A 76 -1.08 0.75 8.26
N VAL A 77 0.22 0.99 8.15
CA VAL A 77 1.23 -0.04 7.94
C VAL A 77 1.21 -1.12 9.04
N GLU A 78 1.01 -0.74 10.30
CA GLU A 78 0.85 -1.66 11.44
C GLU A 78 -0.31 -2.65 11.28
N GLN A 79 -1.33 -2.33 10.47
CA GLN A 79 -2.45 -3.26 10.21
C GLN A 79 -2.06 -4.40 9.26
N PHE A 80 -0.94 -4.28 8.55
CA PHE A 80 -0.40 -5.28 7.62
C PHE A 80 0.87 -5.96 8.16
N ASP A 81 1.59 -5.31 9.07
CA ASP A 81 2.86 -5.81 9.59
C ASP A 81 2.70 -7.07 10.46
N HIS A 82 3.54 -8.06 10.17
CA HIS A 82 3.53 -9.40 10.76
C HIS A 82 2.16 -10.10 10.68
N LYS A 83 1.47 -9.96 9.54
CA LYS A 83 0.15 -10.57 9.28
C LYS A 83 0.18 -11.60 8.15
N PHE A 84 -0.66 -12.62 8.26
CA PHE A 84 -1.12 -13.38 7.11
C PHE A 84 -2.32 -12.65 6.48
N LEU A 85 -2.09 -11.94 5.37
CA LEU A 85 -3.02 -10.97 4.79
C LEU A 85 -4.41 -11.54 4.53
N ASN A 86 -4.49 -12.80 4.08
CA ASN A 86 -5.75 -13.46 3.76
C ASN A 86 -6.70 -13.60 4.95
N LEU A 87 -6.20 -13.75 6.19
CA LEU A 87 -7.02 -14.09 7.37
C LEU A 87 -6.90 -13.10 8.52
N ASP A 88 -5.71 -12.51 8.71
CA ASP A 88 -5.44 -11.62 9.85
C ASP A 88 -5.80 -10.16 9.56
N THR A 89 -6.33 -9.88 8.37
CA THR A 89 -6.81 -8.55 7.97
C THR A 89 -8.21 -8.65 7.36
N PRO A 90 -9.04 -7.59 7.44
CA PRO A 90 -10.38 -7.62 6.86
C PRO A 90 -10.40 -7.38 5.34
N TYR A 91 -9.28 -6.99 4.73
CA TYR A 91 -9.27 -6.37 3.39
C TYR A 91 -9.28 -7.36 2.22
N PHE A 92 -8.85 -8.60 2.46
CA PHE A 92 -8.63 -9.61 1.42
C PHE A 92 -9.59 -10.81 1.52
N LYS A 93 -10.77 -10.60 2.11
CA LYS A 93 -11.81 -11.65 2.19
C LYS A 93 -12.41 -11.97 0.83
N ASP A 94 -12.65 -10.94 0.02
CA ASP A 94 -13.32 -11.04 -1.28
C ASP A 94 -12.38 -10.74 -2.46
N ARG A 95 -11.07 -10.64 -2.22
CA ARG A 95 -10.07 -10.35 -3.25
C ARG A 95 -8.73 -11.02 -2.94
N VAL A 96 -8.06 -11.48 -3.98
CA VAL A 96 -6.72 -12.08 -3.87
C VAL A 96 -5.71 -11.01 -3.45
N PRO A 97 -4.83 -11.24 -2.46
CA PRO A 97 -3.86 -10.25 -1.99
C PRO A 97 -2.68 -10.07 -2.97
N THR A 98 -2.94 -9.80 -4.25
CA THR A 98 -1.86 -9.47 -5.19
C THR A 98 -1.19 -8.15 -4.81
N THR A 99 0.03 -7.90 -5.29
CA THR A 99 0.72 -6.61 -5.03
C THR A 99 -0.15 -5.42 -5.45
N GLU A 100 -0.91 -5.54 -6.54
CA GLU A 100 -1.86 -4.53 -7.00
C GLU A 100 -3.00 -4.32 -6.01
N ASN A 101 -3.65 -5.40 -5.56
CA ASN A 101 -4.76 -5.30 -4.61
C ASN A 101 -4.30 -4.79 -3.24
N ILE A 102 -3.09 -5.16 -2.79
CA ILE A 102 -2.50 -4.62 -1.57
C ILE A 102 -2.25 -3.11 -1.72
N ALA A 103 -1.68 -2.68 -2.85
CA ALA A 103 -1.45 -1.27 -3.11
C ALA A 103 -2.77 -0.46 -3.16
N LEU A 104 -3.82 -0.98 -3.81
CA LEU A 104 -5.13 -0.33 -3.84
C LEU A 104 -5.71 -0.13 -2.43
N VAL A 105 -5.71 -1.18 -1.61
CA VAL A 105 -6.19 -1.09 -0.23
C VAL A 105 -5.37 -0.09 0.58
N LEU A 106 -4.04 -0.14 0.49
CA LEU A 106 -3.17 0.82 1.18
C LEU A 106 -3.45 2.26 0.73
N TYR A 107 -3.65 2.47 -0.57
CA TYR A 107 -3.95 3.78 -1.14
C TYR A 107 -5.27 4.33 -0.57
N GLU A 108 -6.34 3.53 -0.62
CA GLU A 108 -7.68 3.91 -0.10
C GLU A 108 -7.60 4.32 1.38
N LEU A 109 -6.95 3.50 2.22
CA LEU A 109 -6.79 3.76 3.65
C LEU A 109 -5.96 5.02 3.92
N LEU A 110 -4.87 5.21 3.17
CA LEU A 110 -3.98 6.36 3.30
C LEU A 110 -4.65 7.65 2.84
N GLU A 111 -5.35 7.63 1.70
CA GLU A 111 -6.04 8.79 1.16
C GLU A 111 -7.11 9.29 2.15
N GLU A 112 -7.95 8.38 2.65
CA GLU A 112 -8.99 8.73 3.62
C GLU A 112 -8.40 9.37 4.87
N GLN A 113 -7.37 8.74 5.46
CA GLN A 113 -6.81 9.17 6.74
C GLN A 113 -5.93 10.41 6.62
N LEU A 114 -5.15 10.57 5.55
CA LEU A 114 -4.39 11.79 5.30
C LEU A 114 -5.31 12.99 5.05
N LYS A 115 -6.41 12.79 4.32
CA LYS A 115 -7.41 13.83 4.10
C LYS A 115 -8.11 14.22 5.40
N LYS A 116 -8.50 13.24 6.22
CA LYS A 116 -9.21 13.44 7.49
C LYS A 116 -8.36 14.08 8.58
N GLU A 117 -7.12 13.61 8.78
CA GLU A 117 -6.27 14.04 9.89
C GLU A 117 -5.34 15.21 9.54
N ALA A 118 -4.93 15.36 8.28
CA ALA A 118 -3.95 16.36 7.87
C ALA A 118 -4.42 17.31 6.76
N GLY A 119 -5.60 17.07 6.15
CA GLY A 119 -6.10 17.89 5.05
C GLY A 119 -5.22 17.85 3.80
N ILE A 120 -4.44 16.78 3.62
CA ILE A 120 -3.46 16.64 2.54
C ILE A 120 -3.91 15.60 1.54
N THR A 121 -3.67 15.89 0.27
CA THR A 121 -3.93 14.97 -0.83
C THR A 121 -2.77 14.01 -1.00
N LEU A 122 -3.09 12.72 -1.05
CA LEU A 122 -2.16 11.67 -1.44
C LEU A 122 -1.88 11.78 -2.94
N GLU A 123 -0.63 11.97 -3.30
CA GLU A 123 -0.22 12.12 -4.70
C GLU A 123 -0.01 10.78 -5.38
N LYS A 124 0.58 9.84 -4.65
CA LYS A 124 0.91 8.50 -5.13
C LYS A 124 1.27 7.60 -3.95
N ILE A 125 1.06 6.30 -4.10
CA ILE A 125 1.89 5.32 -3.38
C ILE A 125 2.68 4.45 -4.35
N ARG A 126 3.84 3.97 -3.89
CA ARG A 126 4.56 2.88 -4.54
C ARG A 126 4.74 1.74 -3.54
N LEU A 127 4.30 0.54 -3.88
CA LEU A 127 4.51 -0.65 -3.08
C LEU A 127 5.47 -1.59 -3.81
N TYR A 128 6.64 -1.82 -3.23
CA TYR A 128 7.55 -2.88 -3.64
C TYR A 128 7.20 -4.16 -2.91
N GLU A 129 6.98 -5.25 -3.64
CA GLU A 129 6.95 -6.61 -3.08
C GLU A 129 8.35 -7.19 -2.98
N ARG A 130 9.19 -6.88 -3.98
CA ARG A 130 10.61 -7.23 -4.06
C ARG A 130 11.37 -6.07 -4.70
N GLY A 131 12.71 -6.11 -4.67
CA GLY A 131 13.54 -5.03 -5.25
C GLY A 131 13.31 -4.76 -6.75
N ASP A 132 12.76 -5.74 -7.48
CA ASP A 132 12.50 -5.70 -8.92
C ASP A 132 11.00 -5.61 -9.28
N LEU A 133 10.10 -5.72 -8.31
CA LEU A 133 8.65 -5.75 -8.52
C LEU A 133 7.96 -4.71 -7.64
N TYR A 134 7.31 -3.74 -8.28
CA TYR A 134 6.50 -2.74 -7.58
C TYR A 134 5.25 -2.35 -8.35
N VAL A 135 4.27 -1.86 -7.61
CA VAL A 135 3.03 -1.27 -8.12
C VAL A 135 2.96 0.18 -7.67
N ASP A 136 2.60 1.06 -8.59
CA ASP A 136 2.25 2.45 -8.31
C ASP A 136 0.72 2.62 -8.36
N VAL A 137 0.18 3.42 -7.44
CA VAL A 137 -1.23 3.87 -7.46
C VAL A 137 -1.26 5.39 -7.39
N TRP A 138 -1.98 6.00 -8.33
CA TRP A 138 -2.24 7.44 -8.42
C TRP A 138 -3.73 7.71 -8.20
N PRO A 139 -4.12 8.94 -7.83
CA PRO A 139 -5.51 9.35 -7.93
C PRO A 139 -6.01 9.17 -9.36
N GLU A 140 -7.23 8.68 -9.55
CA GLU A 140 -7.88 8.81 -10.85
C GLU A 140 -8.00 10.30 -11.18
N ASP A 141 -7.60 10.68 -12.40
CA ASP A 141 -7.73 12.06 -12.88
C ASP A 141 -9.19 12.52 -12.70
N LYS A 142 -9.39 13.59 -11.94
CA LYS A 142 -10.69 14.27 -11.80
C LYS A 142 -10.93 15.26 -12.93
#